data_AF-A0A3A6MXM1-F1
#
_entry.id   AF-A0A3A6MXM1-F1
#
_cell.length_a   1.000
_cell.length_b   1.000
_cell.length_c   1.000
_cell.angle_alpha   90.00
_cell.angle_beta   90.00
_cell.angle_gamma   90.00
#
_symmetry.space_group_name_H-M   'P 1'
#
loop_
_entity.id
_entity.type
_entity.pdbx_description
1 polymer ?
#
loop_
_entity_poly.entity_id
_entity_poly.type
_entity_poly.pdbx_seq_one_letter_code
_entity_poly.pdbx_strand_id
1 'polypeptide(L)'
;MPRHVLLVEPKYPTKFPPLGLMKISAYHKLLGDNVRFVKGYSKSVRFEFWDRVYITTLFTYHWQLTVSDILAYKDLLHGDTSRLFVGGIMASLMAEELWRQTGIRPIPGILNKPASLDDDNDLIVDDLIPDYELFNGTQEKYTLLDSYFGYSTRGCVNKCKFCGVPKLEPKFVEYRGLIPYVKKIEELYGEKKDLVLFDNNILASKKFKQIITDILDLGFEKGAKFQNIRLRHVDFNQGTDARLMKEWHFKLLSKICINPLRIAFDHIKLKNIYVDKVRLAAKYGIRNLSNYILYNYEDTPDDLWQRLKINIDLNQEFGLKIYSFPMKYIPVYSKDRLYVNEPNWNWHFIRSIQRILNVTKGIVMPGSEFFYRAFGESSEEFHRILHMPEGILMTRGREPGTEELEWVRKFESFTANEKAELLAVLNQNRTRAALKKAIAKTKNSKLKRLLQYYLPFDWETKSLALFRA
;
A
#
# COMPACT_ATOMS: atom_id res chain seq x y z
N MET A 1 27.99 -16.89 -25.79
CA MET A 1 27.15 -15.82 -26.37
C MET A 1 26.35 -15.20 -25.24
N PRO A 2 26.09 -13.88 -25.24
CA PRO A 2 25.19 -13.23 -24.29
C PRO A 2 23.83 -13.92 -24.26
N ARG A 3 23.27 -14.20 -23.08
CA ARG A 3 21.90 -14.73 -22.98
C ARG A 3 20.89 -13.62 -23.18
N HIS A 4 19.73 -13.94 -23.71
CA HIS A 4 18.56 -13.07 -23.79
C HIS A 4 17.65 -13.32 -22.58
N VAL A 5 17.51 -12.31 -21.74
CA VAL A 5 16.81 -12.40 -20.45
C VAL A 5 15.60 -11.47 -20.44
N LEU A 6 14.42 -12.03 -20.21
CA LEU A 6 13.17 -11.29 -20.09
C LEU A 6 12.76 -11.14 -18.62
N LEU A 7 12.53 -9.91 -18.18
CA LEU A 7 11.99 -9.59 -16.87
C LEU A 7 10.54 -9.11 -17.01
N VAL A 8 9.63 -9.72 -16.25
CA VAL A 8 8.19 -9.51 -16.36
C VAL A 8 7.62 -9.07 -15.01
N GLU A 9 7.06 -7.87 -14.98
CA GLU A 9 6.12 -7.47 -13.93
C GLU A 9 4.69 -7.74 -14.42
N PRO A 10 3.87 -8.58 -13.78
CA PRO A 10 2.48 -8.75 -14.19
C PRO A 10 1.70 -7.42 -14.18
N LYS A 11 0.66 -7.32 -15.01
CA LYS A 11 -0.11 -6.07 -15.24
C LYS A 11 -0.96 -5.55 -14.04
N TYR A 12 -0.58 -5.84 -12.81
CA TYR A 12 -1.22 -5.23 -11.64
C TYR A 12 -0.78 -3.77 -11.46
N PRO A 13 -1.64 -2.90 -10.89
CA PRO A 13 -1.27 -1.52 -10.63
C PRO A 13 -0.26 -1.44 -9.46
N THR A 14 0.86 -0.77 -9.69
CA THR A 14 1.87 -0.44 -8.68
C THR A 14 2.52 0.91 -8.99
N LYS A 15 2.96 1.62 -7.96
CA LYS A 15 3.69 2.90 -8.06
C LYS A 15 5.19 2.75 -7.87
N PHE A 16 5.61 1.67 -7.23
CA PHE A 16 7.01 1.41 -6.88
C PHE A 16 7.60 0.43 -7.88
N PRO A 17 8.87 0.62 -8.28
CA PRO A 17 9.52 -0.28 -9.21
C PRO A 17 9.77 -1.64 -8.53
N PRO A 18 9.74 -2.74 -9.30
CA PRO A 18 10.01 -4.07 -8.77
C PRO A 18 11.51 -4.24 -8.44
N LEU A 19 11.91 -3.84 -7.23
CA LEU A 19 13.31 -3.87 -6.76
C LEU A 19 14.01 -5.22 -7.00
N GLY A 20 13.28 -6.34 -6.83
CA GLY A 20 13.81 -7.67 -7.12
C GLY A 20 14.22 -7.83 -8.60
N LEU A 21 13.39 -7.38 -9.54
CA LEU A 21 13.73 -7.42 -10.97
C LEU A 21 14.88 -6.47 -11.31
N MET A 22 14.96 -5.30 -10.67
CA MET A 22 16.09 -4.39 -10.88
C MET A 22 17.42 -5.01 -10.47
N LYS A 23 17.46 -5.77 -9.36
CA LYS A 23 18.66 -6.50 -8.93
C LYS A 23 18.96 -7.70 -9.83
N ILE A 24 17.95 -8.42 -10.30
CA ILE A 24 18.11 -9.50 -11.29
C ILE A 24 18.65 -8.93 -12.63
N SER A 25 18.22 -7.73 -13.03
CA SER A 25 18.78 -7.06 -14.21
C SER A 25 20.26 -6.75 -14.03
N ALA A 26 20.64 -6.14 -12.90
CA ALA A 26 22.04 -5.87 -12.58
C ALA A 26 22.89 -7.15 -12.58
N TYR A 27 22.36 -8.23 -12.00
CA TYR A 27 22.99 -9.55 -12.01
C TYR A 27 23.30 -10.03 -13.43
N HIS A 28 22.30 -10.04 -14.32
CA HIS A 28 22.48 -10.49 -15.70
C HIS A 28 23.39 -9.58 -16.52
N LYS A 29 23.30 -8.26 -16.33
CA LYS A 29 24.21 -7.30 -16.98
C LYS A 29 25.68 -7.52 -16.58
N LEU A 30 25.96 -7.88 -15.32
CA LEU A 30 27.31 -8.22 -14.86
C LEU A 30 27.85 -9.51 -15.52
N LEU A 31 26.97 -10.43 -15.89
CA LEU A 31 27.32 -11.64 -16.64
C LEU A 31 27.45 -11.40 -18.15
N GLY A 32 27.19 -10.18 -18.62
CA GLY A 32 27.22 -9.81 -20.04
C GLY A 32 25.96 -10.22 -20.81
N ASP A 33 24.86 -10.52 -20.13
CA ASP A 33 23.59 -10.88 -20.75
C ASP A 33 22.78 -9.66 -21.22
N ASN A 34 21.94 -9.87 -22.23
CA ASN A 34 20.98 -8.89 -22.74
C ASN A 34 19.70 -8.94 -21.91
N VAL A 35 19.31 -7.83 -21.27
CA VAL A 35 18.12 -7.77 -20.41
C VAL A 35 17.04 -6.90 -21.04
N ARG A 36 15.81 -7.42 -21.07
CA ARG A 36 14.61 -6.68 -21.49
C ARG A 36 13.54 -6.74 -20.42
N PHE A 37 12.88 -5.61 -20.17
CA PHE A 37 11.74 -5.53 -19.25
C PHE A 37 10.42 -5.37 -20.00
N VAL A 38 9.36 -6.01 -19.48
CA VAL A 38 7.97 -5.80 -19.92
C VAL A 38 7.01 -5.83 -18.72
N LYS A 39 5.88 -5.12 -18.87
CA LYS A 39 4.77 -5.17 -17.92
C LYS A 39 3.54 -5.84 -18.51
N GLY A 40 3.12 -6.93 -17.87
CA GLY A 40 2.13 -7.87 -18.38
C GLY A 40 2.60 -8.57 -19.64
N TYR A 41 1.72 -9.38 -20.23
CA TYR A 41 1.99 -10.02 -21.51
C TYR A 41 2.16 -9.01 -22.66
N SER A 42 3.29 -9.08 -23.35
CA SER A 42 3.60 -8.26 -24.52
C SER A 42 3.83 -9.09 -25.78
N LYS A 43 3.14 -8.78 -26.88
CA LYS A 43 3.35 -9.47 -28.17
C LYS A 43 4.74 -9.23 -28.78
N SER A 44 5.41 -8.13 -28.41
CA SER A 44 6.71 -7.77 -28.98
C SER A 44 7.88 -8.64 -28.51
N VAL A 45 7.63 -9.57 -27.58
CA VAL A 45 8.63 -10.54 -27.10
C VAL A 45 8.49 -11.91 -27.78
N ARG A 46 7.52 -12.09 -28.69
CA ARG A 46 7.24 -13.37 -29.37
C ARG A 46 8.28 -13.77 -30.42
N PHE A 47 9.00 -12.80 -30.97
CA PHE A 47 9.93 -13.01 -32.09
C PHE A 47 11.39 -13.10 -31.63
N GLU A 48 11.60 -13.35 -30.33
CA GLU A 48 12.90 -13.43 -29.69
C GLU A 48 12.99 -14.73 -28.89
N PHE A 49 14.15 -15.39 -28.95
CA PHE A 49 14.43 -16.56 -28.12
C PHE A 49 14.92 -16.09 -26.76
N TRP A 50 14.26 -16.53 -25.68
CA TRP A 50 14.56 -16.05 -24.32
C TRP A 50 15.24 -17.10 -23.47
N ASP A 51 16.56 -17.09 -23.33
CA ASP A 51 17.28 -18.06 -22.50
C ASP A 51 16.69 -18.15 -21.09
N ARG A 52 16.25 -17.02 -20.52
CA ARG A 52 15.59 -16.98 -19.20
C ARG A 52 14.45 -15.97 -19.17
N VAL A 53 13.36 -16.32 -18.51
CA VAL A 53 12.21 -15.45 -18.23
C VAL A 53 11.96 -15.41 -16.74
N TYR A 54 12.01 -14.22 -16.15
CA TYR A 54 11.76 -13.99 -14.73
C TYR A 54 10.44 -13.24 -14.53
N ILE A 55 9.54 -13.80 -13.73
CA ILE A 55 8.25 -13.17 -13.39
C ILE A 55 8.21 -12.87 -11.90
N THR A 56 8.07 -11.58 -11.56
CA THR A 56 7.89 -11.16 -10.16
C THR A 56 6.42 -11.20 -9.75
N THR A 57 6.16 -11.38 -8.46
CA THR A 57 4.83 -11.39 -7.88
C THR A 57 4.78 -10.48 -6.65
N LEU A 58 3.66 -9.77 -6.46
CA LEU A 58 3.50 -8.77 -5.40
C LEU A 58 2.45 -9.24 -4.37
N PHE A 59 1.20 -8.85 -4.52
CA PHE A 59 0.15 -9.20 -3.54
C PHE A 59 -0.61 -10.47 -3.92
N THR A 60 -1.00 -11.28 -2.94
CA THR A 60 -1.77 -12.50 -3.15
C THR A 60 -3.12 -12.25 -3.80
N TYR A 61 -3.75 -11.10 -3.55
CA TYR A 61 -5.01 -10.74 -4.16
C TYR A 61 -4.90 -10.33 -5.65
N HIS A 62 -3.70 -10.34 -6.22
CA HIS A 62 -3.47 -10.24 -7.67
C HIS A 62 -3.33 -11.63 -8.32
N TRP A 63 -3.77 -12.68 -7.63
CA TRP A 63 -3.65 -14.08 -8.03
C TRP A 63 -4.02 -14.33 -9.49
N GLN A 64 -5.27 -14.02 -9.87
CA GLN A 64 -5.81 -14.34 -11.20
C GLN A 64 -4.98 -13.72 -12.33
N LEU A 65 -4.67 -12.43 -12.20
CA LEU A 65 -3.89 -11.69 -13.20
C LEU A 65 -2.46 -12.24 -13.28
N THR A 66 -1.84 -12.53 -12.13
CA THR A 66 -0.47 -13.06 -12.06
C THR A 66 -0.37 -14.46 -12.67
N VAL A 67 -1.30 -15.36 -12.33
CA VAL A 67 -1.36 -16.72 -12.90
C VAL A 67 -1.60 -16.67 -14.41
N SER A 68 -2.48 -15.78 -14.88
CA SER A 68 -2.72 -15.60 -16.32
C SER A 68 -1.45 -15.19 -17.07
N ASP A 69 -0.67 -14.24 -16.53
CA ASP A 69 0.60 -13.83 -17.16
C ASP A 69 1.63 -14.98 -17.12
N ILE A 70 1.76 -15.70 -16.00
CA ILE A 70 2.68 -16.86 -15.89
C ILE A 70 2.37 -17.91 -16.96
N LEU A 71 1.10 -18.29 -17.13
CA LEU A 71 0.69 -19.27 -18.13
C LEU A 71 0.97 -18.77 -19.56
N ALA A 72 0.72 -17.49 -19.84
CA ALA A 72 1.01 -16.92 -21.16
C ALA A 72 2.51 -16.94 -21.50
N TYR A 73 3.39 -16.76 -20.52
CA TYR A 73 4.85 -16.87 -20.71
C TYR A 73 5.34 -18.33 -20.75
N LYS A 74 4.67 -19.24 -20.04
CA LYS A 74 4.92 -20.68 -20.21
C LYS A 74 4.60 -21.13 -21.64
N ASP A 75 3.49 -20.66 -22.20
CA ASP A 75 3.10 -20.94 -23.59
C ASP A 75 4.08 -20.32 -24.60
N LEU A 76 4.56 -19.09 -24.33
CA LEU A 76 5.62 -18.44 -25.12
C LEU A 76 6.89 -19.30 -25.21
N LEU A 77 7.23 -20.00 -24.13
CA LEU A 77 8.38 -20.90 -24.05
C LEU A 77 8.06 -22.31 -24.54
N HIS A 78 6.93 -22.53 -25.20
CA HIS A 78 6.48 -23.83 -25.70
C HIS A 78 6.46 -24.93 -24.62
N GLY A 79 6.19 -24.53 -23.37
CA GLY A 79 6.17 -25.44 -22.22
C GLY A 79 7.52 -25.76 -21.60
N ASP A 80 8.64 -25.20 -22.09
CA ASP A 80 9.96 -25.35 -21.47
C ASP A 80 10.05 -24.56 -20.16
N THR A 81 9.66 -25.21 -19.07
CA THR A 81 9.62 -24.62 -17.73
C THR A 81 11.01 -24.42 -17.11
N SER A 82 12.07 -25.02 -17.67
CA SER A 82 13.44 -24.88 -17.13
C SER A 82 14.00 -23.45 -17.26
N ARG A 83 13.39 -22.65 -18.16
CA ARG A 83 13.77 -21.26 -18.44
C ARG A 83 12.86 -20.25 -17.75
N LEU A 84 11.83 -20.70 -17.02
CA LEU A 84 10.80 -19.85 -16.43
C LEU A 84 10.93 -19.80 -14.91
N PHE A 85 11.31 -18.64 -14.41
CA PHE A 85 11.56 -18.38 -13.00
C PHE A 85 10.47 -17.48 -12.43
N VAL A 86 9.79 -17.93 -11.38
CA VAL A 86 8.71 -17.16 -10.74
C VAL A 86 9.04 -16.91 -9.28
N GLY A 87 9.08 -15.65 -8.86
CA GLY A 87 9.48 -15.24 -7.52
C GLY A 87 8.66 -14.07 -6.97
N GLY A 88 9.03 -13.56 -5.80
CA GLY A 88 8.37 -12.43 -5.15
C GLY A 88 7.41 -12.81 -4.03
N ILE A 89 6.65 -11.83 -3.54
CA ILE A 89 5.91 -11.93 -2.26
C ILE A 89 4.79 -12.98 -2.34
N MET A 90 3.90 -12.91 -3.33
CA MET A 90 2.83 -13.89 -3.49
C MET A 90 3.38 -15.31 -3.72
N ALA A 91 4.38 -15.44 -4.60
CA ALA A 91 5.04 -16.71 -4.90
C ALA A 91 5.66 -17.34 -3.65
N SER A 92 6.23 -16.53 -2.75
CA SER A 92 6.79 -16.99 -1.48
C SER A 92 5.72 -17.39 -0.47
N LEU A 93 4.61 -16.65 -0.42
CA LEU A 93 3.51 -16.93 0.51
C LEU A 93 2.69 -18.17 0.10
N MET A 94 2.51 -18.39 -1.20
CA MET A 94 1.57 -19.37 -1.77
C MET A 94 2.24 -20.33 -2.74
N ALA A 95 3.49 -20.73 -2.48
CA ALA A 95 4.33 -21.49 -3.40
C ALA A 95 3.67 -22.79 -3.92
N GLU A 96 3.15 -23.63 -3.01
CA GLU A 96 2.51 -24.90 -3.38
C GLU A 96 1.27 -24.71 -4.25
N GLU A 97 0.42 -23.75 -3.89
CA GLU A 97 -0.79 -23.45 -4.64
C GLU A 97 -0.45 -22.90 -6.03
N LEU A 98 0.60 -22.09 -6.14
CA LEU A 98 1.04 -21.52 -7.41
C LEU A 98 1.60 -22.62 -8.33
N TRP A 99 2.39 -23.54 -7.77
CA TRP A 99 2.86 -24.72 -8.47
C TRP A 99 1.72 -25.60 -8.97
N ARG A 100 0.74 -25.93 -8.11
CA ARG A 100 -0.43 -26.73 -8.51
C ARG A 100 -1.19 -26.13 -9.68
N GLN A 101 -1.32 -24.81 -9.74
CA GLN A 101 -2.09 -24.14 -10.79
C GLN A 101 -1.32 -23.91 -12.09
N THR A 102 0.00 -23.72 -12.02
CA THR A 102 0.81 -23.30 -13.19
C THR A 102 1.73 -24.41 -13.70
N GLY A 103 2.04 -25.40 -12.86
CA GLY A 103 3.11 -26.36 -13.06
C GLY A 103 4.51 -25.77 -12.87
N ILE A 104 4.64 -24.49 -12.49
CA ILE A 104 5.92 -23.81 -12.31
C ILE A 104 6.27 -23.81 -10.82
N ARG A 105 7.44 -24.35 -10.46
CA ARG A 105 7.93 -24.33 -9.08
C ARG A 105 8.45 -22.93 -8.75
N PRO A 106 7.85 -22.20 -7.81
CA PRO A 106 8.32 -20.85 -7.49
C PRO A 106 9.63 -20.86 -6.70
N ILE A 107 10.38 -19.76 -6.77
CA ILE A 107 11.54 -19.49 -5.94
C ILE A 107 11.08 -18.66 -4.73
N PRO A 108 10.92 -19.27 -3.52
CA PRO A 108 10.46 -18.56 -2.35
C PRO A 108 11.60 -17.80 -1.66
N GLY A 109 11.25 -16.67 -1.04
CA GLY A 109 12.14 -15.92 -0.15
C GLY A 109 13.02 -14.92 -0.88
N ILE A 110 14.14 -14.58 -0.24
CA ILE A 110 15.09 -13.58 -0.69
C ILE A 110 16.25 -14.28 -1.41
N LEU A 111 16.70 -13.72 -2.53
CA LEU A 111 17.87 -14.18 -3.28
C LEU A 111 19.19 -13.74 -2.61
N ASN A 112 19.39 -14.16 -1.36
CA ASN A 112 20.49 -13.72 -0.48
C ASN A 112 21.63 -14.73 -0.34
N LYS A 113 21.78 -15.64 -1.30
CA LYS A 113 22.85 -16.63 -1.36
C LYS A 113 23.44 -16.70 -2.77
N PRO A 114 24.72 -17.10 -2.93
CA PRO A 114 25.28 -17.47 -4.23
C PRO A 114 24.44 -18.55 -4.93
N ALA A 115 24.54 -18.61 -6.26
CA ALA A 115 23.84 -19.59 -7.10
C ALA A 115 22.30 -19.66 -6.89
N SER A 116 21.66 -18.63 -6.33
CA SER A 116 20.19 -18.62 -6.11
C SER A 116 19.36 -18.65 -7.40
N LEU A 117 20.00 -18.41 -8.56
CA LEU A 117 19.38 -18.43 -9.89
C LEU A 117 20.01 -19.50 -10.79
N ASP A 118 20.59 -20.56 -10.22
CA ASP A 118 21.13 -21.71 -10.97
C ASP A 118 22.24 -21.35 -11.97
N ASP A 119 23.06 -20.35 -11.64
CA ASP A 119 24.31 -20.04 -12.34
C ASP A 119 25.48 -20.27 -11.37
N ASP A 120 26.58 -20.81 -11.87
CA ASP A 120 27.79 -21.12 -11.08
C ASP A 120 28.66 -19.87 -10.90
N ASN A 121 28.28 -19.02 -9.94
CA ASN A 121 29.04 -17.85 -9.52
C ASN A 121 28.74 -17.43 -8.08
N ASP A 122 29.63 -16.60 -7.53
CA ASP A 122 29.56 -16.11 -6.15
C ASP A 122 28.67 -14.86 -5.97
N LEU A 123 27.98 -14.40 -7.02
CA LEU A 123 27.17 -13.19 -6.95
C LEU A 123 25.92 -13.42 -6.10
N ILE A 124 25.67 -12.51 -5.16
CA ILE A 124 24.46 -12.50 -4.31
C ILE A 124 23.52 -11.42 -4.82
N VAL A 125 22.41 -11.82 -5.46
CA VAL A 125 21.47 -10.89 -6.11
C VAL A 125 20.96 -9.83 -5.14
N ASP A 126 20.61 -10.18 -3.89
CA ASP A 126 20.12 -9.21 -2.91
C ASP A 126 21.18 -8.18 -2.45
N ASP A 127 22.47 -8.43 -2.64
CA ASP A 127 23.53 -7.47 -2.28
C ASP A 127 23.86 -6.50 -3.44
N LEU A 128 23.34 -6.76 -4.65
CA LEU A 128 23.60 -5.94 -5.82
C LEU A 128 22.87 -4.58 -5.78
N ILE A 129 23.51 -3.58 -6.39
CA ILE A 129 22.88 -2.29 -6.67
C ILE A 129 21.79 -2.50 -7.72
N PRO A 130 20.55 -2.01 -7.48
CA PRO A 130 19.47 -2.20 -8.43
C PRO A 130 19.70 -1.39 -9.70
N ASP A 131 19.33 -1.97 -10.85
CA ASP A 131 19.43 -1.29 -12.15
C ASP A 131 18.35 -0.20 -12.31
N TYR A 132 18.73 1.07 -12.09
CA TYR A 132 17.83 2.23 -12.24
C TYR A 132 17.45 2.49 -13.70
N GLU A 133 18.20 1.95 -14.66
CA GLU A 133 17.98 2.14 -16.09
C GLU A 133 17.13 1.03 -16.72
N LEU A 134 16.69 0.04 -15.94
CA LEU A 134 15.90 -1.11 -16.42
C LEU A 134 14.66 -0.69 -17.23
N PHE A 135 14.08 0.45 -16.88
CA PHE A 135 12.83 0.94 -17.46
C PHE A 135 13.04 1.94 -18.61
N ASN A 136 14.29 2.28 -18.95
CA ASN A 136 14.59 3.20 -20.03
C ASN A 136 14.00 2.68 -21.35
N GLY A 137 13.31 3.55 -22.10
CA GLY A 137 12.61 3.19 -23.33
C GLY A 137 11.26 2.48 -23.14
N THR A 138 10.81 2.28 -21.90
CA THR A 138 9.46 1.76 -21.62
C THR A 138 8.47 2.89 -21.35
N GLN A 139 7.17 2.59 -21.40
CA GLN A 139 6.10 3.55 -21.05
C GLN A 139 5.83 3.61 -19.54
N GLU A 140 6.48 2.76 -18.73
CA GLU A 140 6.22 2.65 -17.31
C GLU A 140 6.81 3.83 -16.53
N LYS A 141 6.01 4.41 -15.64
CA LYS A 141 6.40 5.56 -14.81
C LYS A 141 6.33 5.19 -13.33
N TYR A 142 7.49 4.89 -12.75
CA TYR A 142 7.63 4.61 -11.32
C TYR A 142 8.03 5.86 -10.54
N THR A 143 7.57 5.95 -9.29
CA THR A 143 7.69 7.17 -8.47
C THR A 143 9.01 7.31 -7.69
N LEU A 144 9.82 6.25 -7.58
CA LEU A 144 11.01 6.21 -6.71
C LEU A 144 12.35 6.26 -7.44
N LEU A 145 12.36 6.37 -8.77
CA LEU A 145 13.60 6.33 -9.56
C LEU A 145 14.48 7.57 -9.35
N ASP A 146 13.94 8.64 -8.74
CA ASP A 146 14.67 9.84 -8.32
C ASP A 146 15.16 9.79 -6.86
N SER A 147 15.05 8.64 -6.22
CA SER A 147 15.39 8.41 -4.80
C SER A 147 16.42 7.29 -4.67
N TYR A 148 17.29 7.34 -3.65
CA TYR A 148 17.96 6.14 -3.17
C TYR A 148 16.93 5.31 -2.42
N PHE A 149 16.66 4.08 -2.85
CA PHE A 149 15.75 3.19 -2.13
C PHE A 149 16.34 1.81 -1.90
N GLY A 150 16.02 1.23 -0.75
CA GLY A 150 16.59 -0.04 -0.31
C GLY A 150 16.23 -0.36 1.12
N TYR A 151 17.12 -1.07 1.81
CA TYR A 151 16.90 -1.54 3.18
C TYR A 151 18.14 -1.26 4.02
N SER A 152 17.95 -0.81 5.26
CA SER A 152 19.01 -0.80 6.26
C SER A 152 18.99 -2.06 7.14
N THR A 153 17.81 -2.64 7.33
CA THR A 153 17.52 -3.86 8.08
C THR A 153 16.45 -4.70 7.35
N ARG A 154 16.36 -5.99 7.68
CA ARG A 154 15.37 -6.93 7.12
C ARG A 154 14.68 -7.70 8.24
N GLY A 155 13.48 -8.20 7.96
CA GLY A 155 12.63 -8.87 8.95
C GLY A 155 12.09 -7.95 10.05
N CYS A 156 11.21 -8.50 10.89
CA CYS A 156 10.62 -7.79 12.01
C CYS A 156 10.63 -8.69 13.25
N VAL A 157 10.91 -8.11 14.42
CA VAL A 157 10.88 -8.81 15.72
C VAL A 157 9.46 -9.17 16.17
N ASN A 158 8.45 -8.52 15.58
CA ASN A 158 7.05 -8.78 15.87
C ASN A 158 6.50 -9.91 14.98
N LYS A 159 5.47 -10.61 15.49
CA LYS A 159 4.75 -11.68 14.77
C LYS A 159 3.27 -11.34 14.61
N CYS A 160 2.97 -10.14 14.11
CA CYS A 160 1.60 -9.68 13.92
C CYS A 160 0.83 -10.63 12.99
N LYS A 161 -0.34 -11.11 13.42
CA LYS A 161 -1.14 -12.11 12.68
C LYS A 161 -1.57 -11.65 11.29
N PHE A 162 -1.79 -10.35 11.12
CA PHE A 162 -2.20 -9.74 9.85
C PHE A 162 -1.04 -9.53 8.86
N CYS A 163 0.21 -9.79 9.27
CA CYS A 163 1.40 -9.43 8.50
C CYS A 163 2.03 -10.64 7.79
N GLY A 164 2.50 -10.45 6.56
CA GLY A 164 3.25 -11.47 5.81
C GLY A 164 4.74 -11.59 6.18
N VAL A 165 5.31 -10.57 6.81
CA VAL A 165 6.76 -10.50 7.13
C VAL A 165 7.27 -11.71 7.92
N PRO A 166 6.59 -12.23 8.96
CA PRO A 166 7.09 -13.38 9.71
C PRO A 166 7.32 -14.64 8.87
N LYS A 167 6.65 -14.76 7.72
CA LYS A 167 6.86 -15.87 6.76
C LYS A 167 7.91 -15.51 5.71
N LEU A 168 7.89 -14.29 5.19
CA LEU A 168 8.78 -13.83 4.12
C LEU A 168 10.22 -13.61 4.62
N GLU A 169 10.36 -13.00 5.79
CA GLU A 169 11.62 -12.59 6.39
C GLU A 169 11.61 -12.96 7.90
N PRO A 170 11.63 -14.27 8.23
CA PRO A 170 11.41 -14.76 9.60
C PRO A 170 12.51 -14.39 10.59
N LYS A 171 13.70 -14.03 10.09
CA LYS A 171 14.87 -13.65 10.89
C LYS A 171 15.12 -12.16 10.72
N PHE A 172 15.20 -11.44 11.84
CA PHE A 172 15.64 -10.06 11.82
C PHE A 172 17.12 -9.99 11.45
N VAL A 173 17.45 -9.21 10.43
CA VAL A 173 18.81 -8.95 9.97
C VAL A 173 19.19 -7.54 10.38
N GLU A 174 20.25 -7.46 11.18
CA GLU A 174 20.76 -6.21 11.72
C GLU A 174 21.49 -5.38 10.65
N TYR A 175 21.62 -4.10 10.94
CA TYR A 175 22.26 -3.10 10.12
C TYR A 175 23.70 -3.44 9.70
N ARG A 176 23.95 -3.30 8.38
CA ARG A 176 25.23 -3.60 7.70
C ARG A 176 25.95 -2.37 7.10
N GLY A 177 25.35 -1.19 7.17
CA GLY A 177 25.90 0.05 6.58
C GLY A 177 25.10 0.53 5.36
N LEU A 178 24.87 1.84 5.24
CA LEU A 178 24.17 2.46 4.10
C LEU A 178 25.14 3.14 3.13
N ILE A 179 26.26 3.65 3.65
CA ILE A 179 27.16 4.53 2.89
C ILE A 179 27.65 3.86 1.59
N PRO A 180 28.20 2.63 1.60
CA PRO A 180 28.70 2.00 0.37
C PRO A 180 27.60 1.80 -0.67
N TYR A 181 26.40 1.41 -0.22
CA TYR A 181 25.24 1.18 -1.09
C TYR A 181 24.80 2.47 -1.79
N VAL A 182 24.63 3.55 -1.03
CA VAL A 182 24.20 4.86 -1.57
C VAL A 182 25.27 5.45 -2.49
N LYS A 183 26.55 5.39 -2.09
CA LYS A 183 27.66 5.88 -2.92
C LYS A 183 27.81 5.13 -4.23
N LYS A 184 27.56 3.82 -4.23
CA LYS A 184 27.60 3.04 -5.48
C LYS A 184 26.42 3.36 -6.41
N ILE A 185 25.23 3.64 -5.87
CA ILE A 185 24.11 4.16 -6.69
C ILE A 185 24.47 5.52 -7.30
N GLU A 186 25.06 6.42 -6.51
CA GLU A 186 25.49 7.75 -6.97
C GLU A 186 26.54 7.65 -8.10
N GLU A 187 27.53 6.77 -7.95
CA GLU A 187 28.55 6.51 -8.96
C GLU A 187 27.96 5.99 -10.28
N LEU A 188 27.04 5.03 -10.21
CA LEU A 188 26.50 4.36 -11.40
C LEU A 188 25.39 5.14 -12.09
N TYR A 189 24.54 5.83 -11.33
CA TYR A 189 23.29 6.40 -11.81
C TYR A 189 23.09 7.88 -11.46
N GLY A 190 24.12 8.52 -10.90
CA GLY A 190 24.08 9.90 -10.46
C GLY A 190 23.35 10.11 -9.13
N GLU A 191 23.50 11.32 -8.60
CA GLU A 191 22.90 11.73 -7.34
C GLU A 191 21.36 11.62 -7.36
N LYS A 192 20.78 11.09 -6.29
CA LYS A 192 19.33 11.01 -6.10
C LYS A 192 18.88 11.99 -5.02
N LYS A 193 17.61 12.40 -5.10
CA LYS A 193 17.07 13.48 -4.26
C LYS A 193 16.71 12.99 -2.86
N ASP A 194 15.94 11.91 -2.76
CA ASP A 194 15.41 11.41 -1.48
C ASP A 194 16.06 10.07 -1.07
N LEU A 195 15.90 9.68 0.19
CA LEU A 195 16.27 8.37 0.74
C LEU A 195 15.01 7.65 1.26
N VAL A 196 14.68 6.50 0.69
CA VAL A 196 13.47 5.73 1.03
C VAL A 196 13.87 4.32 1.50
N LEU A 197 13.64 4.02 2.77
CA LEU A 197 14.00 2.75 3.38
C LEU A 197 12.76 1.87 3.60
N PHE A 198 12.82 0.64 3.09
CA PHE A 198 11.74 -0.36 3.15
C PHE A 198 11.85 -1.34 4.32
N ASP A 199 12.64 -0.98 5.32
CA ASP A 199 12.84 -1.75 6.56
C ASP A 199 11.51 -2.15 7.22
N ASN A 200 11.28 -3.45 7.41
CA ASN A 200 10.06 -3.93 8.06
C ASN A 200 9.91 -3.41 9.51
N ASN A 201 11.04 -3.14 10.21
CA ASN A 201 11.06 -2.44 11.49
C ASN A 201 12.46 -1.88 11.80
N ILE A 202 12.76 -0.68 11.32
CA ILE A 202 14.05 -0.02 11.52
C ILE A 202 14.40 0.22 12.99
N LEU A 203 13.39 0.41 13.85
CA LEU A 203 13.57 0.66 15.29
C LEU A 203 13.94 -0.60 16.09
N ALA A 204 13.82 -1.79 15.49
CA ALA A 204 14.30 -3.02 16.10
C ALA A 204 15.84 -3.13 16.07
N SER A 205 16.51 -2.30 15.26
CA SER A 205 17.97 -2.26 15.19
C SER A 205 18.60 -1.80 16.49
N LYS A 206 19.53 -2.59 17.03
CA LYS A 206 20.41 -2.16 18.12
C LYS A 206 21.40 -1.08 17.67
N LYS A 207 21.60 -0.93 16.36
CA LYS A 207 22.48 0.03 15.72
C LYS A 207 21.73 1.26 15.18
N PHE A 208 20.51 1.54 15.66
CA PHE A 208 19.72 2.68 15.18
C PHE A 208 20.48 4.02 15.23
N LYS A 209 21.31 4.26 16.26
CA LYS A 209 22.17 5.46 16.32
C LYS A 209 23.16 5.52 15.15
N GLN A 210 23.75 4.38 14.76
CA GLN A 210 24.63 4.30 13.61
C GLN A 210 23.86 4.55 12.31
N ILE A 211 22.67 3.96 12.15
CA ILE A 211 21.81 4.20 10.97
C ILE A 211 21.58 5.70 10.78
N ILE A 212 21.21 6.43 11.85
CA ILE A 212 21.01 7.87 11.77
C ILE A 212 22.32 8.62 11.47
N THR A 213 23.46 8.15 11.97
CA THR A 213 24.78 8.74 11.69
C THR A 213 25.12 8.60 10.22
N ASP A 214 25.01 7.39 9.64
CA ASP A 214 25.22 7.17 8.20
C ASP A 214 24.28 8.02 7.34
N ILE A 215 23.02 8.18 7.74
CA ILE A 215 22.06 9.06 7.02
C ILE A 215 22.53 10.51 7.03
N LEU A 216 23.06 11.01 8.16
CA LEU A 216 23.63 12.36 8.25
C LEU A 216 24.89 12.51 7.38
N ASP A 217 25.80 11.53 7.43
CA ASP A 217 27.04 11.52 6.65
C ASP A 217 26.75 11.49 5.13
N LEU A 218 25.61 10.94 4.73
CA LEU A 218 25.11 10.94 3.35
C LEU A 218 24.40 12.25 2.95
N GLY A 219 24.40 13.27 3.81
CA GLY A 219 23.84 14.60 3.52
C GLY A 219 22.31 14.66 3.62
N PHE A 220 21.68 13.81 4.43
CA PHE A 220 20.23 13.84 4.70
C PHE A 220 19.89 14.48 6.05
N GLU A 221 20.61 15.54 6.41
CA GLU A 221 20.33 16.37 7.58
C GLU A 221 19.04 17.20 7.42
N LYS A 222 18.49 17.66 8.54
CA LYS A 222 17.25 18.46 8.56
C LYS A 222 17.43 19.73 7.72
N GLY A 223 16.57 19.89 6.71
CA GLY A 223 16.61 21.03 5.80
C GLY A 223 17.55 20.87 4.61
N ALA A 224 18.21 19.72 4.46
CA ALA A 224 19.05 19.41 3.30
C ALA A 224 18.30 19.63 1.98
N LYS A 225 19.04 20.10 0.96
CA LYS A 225 18.52 20.38 -0.37
C LYS A 225 19.30 19.62 -1.43
N PHE A 226 18.57 19.06 -2.39
CA PHE A 226 19.12 18.53 -3.63
C PHE A 226 19.30 19.68 -4.62
N GLN A 227 20.50 19.78 -5.19
CA GLN A 227 20.88 20.84 -6.14
C GLN A 227 20.57 22.26 -5.64
N ASN A 228 20.63 22.49 -4.33
CA ASN A 228 20.30 23.76 -3.65
C ASN A 228 18.88 24.32 -3.87
N ILE A 229 18.00 23.58 -4.55
CA ILE A 229 16.66 24.05 -4.94
C ILE A 229 15.57 23.28 -4.21
N ARG A 230 15.62 21.95 -4.24
CA ARG A 230 14.53 21.08 -3.77
C ARG A 230 14.89 20.47 -2.42
N LEU A 231 13.96 20.47 -1.46
CA LEU A 231 14.18 19.77 -0.18
C LEU A 231 14.36 18.26 -0.42
N ARG A 232 15.35 17.69 0.26
CA ARG A 232 15.54 16.24 0.39
C ARG A 232 14.62 15.68 1.47
N HIS A 233 14.25 14.42 1.34
CA HIS A 233 13.49 13.70 2.36
C HIS A 233 14.09 12.34 2.70
N VAL A 234 13.94 11.94 3.95
CA VAL A 234 14.06 10.55 4.41
C VAL A 234 12.66 10.00 4.68
N ASP A 235 12.34 8.83 4.09
CA ASP A 235 11.10 8.11 4.35
C ASP A 235 11.40 6.70 4.86
N PHE A 236 11.01 6.41 6.11
CA PHE A 236 10.93 5.05 6.64
C PHE A 236 9.58 4.47 6.23
N ASN A 237 9.53 3.95 5.01
CA ASN A 237 8.29 3.78 4.26
C ASN A 237 7.35 2.75 4.88
N GLN A 238 7.86 1.70 5.55
CA GLN A 238 7.02 0.71 6.24
C GLN A 238 6.49 1.18 7.60
N GLY A 239 6.87 2.38 8.04
CA GLY A 239 6.48 2.89 9.36
C GLY A 239 7.46 2.56 10.47
N THR A 240 7.27 3.25 11.59
CA THR A 240 7.99 3.05 12.85
C THR A 240 7.07 2.50 13.92
N ASP A 241 7.59 1.59 14.74
CA ASP A 241 6.85 0.94 15.81
C ASP A 241 6.79 1.83 17.07
N ALA A 242 5.62 2.41 17.35
CA ALA A 242 5.40 3.27 18.51
C ALA A 242 5.80 2.64 19.85
N ARG A 243 5.77 1.31 19.96
CA ARG A 243 6.12 0.56 21.18
C ARG A 243 7.62 0.54 21.46
N LEU A 244 8.44 0.65 20.41
CA LEU A 244 9.91 0.67 20.53
C LEU A 244 10.46 2.09 20.69
N MET A 245 9.67 3.10 20.31
CA MET A 245 10.08 4.50 20.37
C MET A 245 10.29 4.99 21.80
N LYS A 246 11.47 5.57 22.01
CA LYS A 246 11.91 6.27 23.23
C LYS A 246 12.28 7.70 22.87
N GLU A 247 12.29 8.60 23.84
CA GLU A 247 12.60 10.03 23.64
C GLU A 247 13.92 10.27 22.87
N TRP A 248 14.97 9.51 23.16
CA TRP A 248 16.26 9.63 22.46
C TRP A 248 16.17 9.33 20.96
N HIS A 249 15.21 8.52 20.50
CA HIS A 249 14.97 8.30 19.07
C HIS A 249 14.49 9.58 18.41
N PHE A 250 13.59 10.34 19.05
CA PHE A 250 13.09 11.61 18.50
C PHE A 250 14.20 12.66 18.43
N LYS A 251 15.11 12.69 19.42
CA LYS A 251 16.31 13.54 19.38
C LYS A 251 17.24 13.23 18.20
N LEU A 252 17.27 11.97 17.75
CA LEU A 252 18.05 11.57 16.57
C LEU A 252 17.28 11.84 15.28
N LEU A 253 16.01 11.44 15.22
CA LEU A 253 15.13 11.66 14.06
C LEU A 253 14.97 13.14 13.72
N SER A 254 14.96 14.02 14.71
CA SER A 254 14.87 15.47 14.49
C SER A 254 16.11 16.07 13.80
N LYS A 255 17.20 15.32 13.67
CA LYS A 255 18.43 15.77 12.99
C LYS A 255 18.42 15.50 11.50
N ILE A 256 17.61 14.56 11.03
CA ILE A 256 17.54 14.18 9.61
C ILE A 256 16.33 14.85 8.93
N CYS A 257 16.32 14.91 7.60
CA CYS A 257 15.18 15.41 6.83
C CYS A 257 14.03 14.39 6.73
N ILE A 258 13.65 13.75 7.84
CA ILE A 258 12.54 12.81 7.88
C ILE A 258 11.22 13.49 7.54
N ASN A 259 10.55 13.05 6.47
CA ASN A 259 9.30 13.64 6.01
C ASN A 259 8.51 12.67 5.12
N PRO A 260 7.37 12.13 5.59
CA PRO A 260 6.86 12.21 6.96
C PRO A 260 7.59 11.27 7.93
N LEU A 261 7.50 11.54 9.24
CA LEU A 261 7.69 10.48 10.24
C LEU A 261 6.42 9.61 10.31
N ARG A 262 6.53 8.35 9.87
CA ARG A 262 5.43 7.38 9.88
C ARG A 262 5.37 6.62 11.20
N ILE A 263 4.34 6.79 12.01
CA ILE A 263 4.15 6.05 13.27
C ILE A 263 2.93 5.14 13.13
N ALA A 264 3.08 3.83 13.31
CA ALA A 264 1.98 2.88 13.15
C ALA A 264 0.90 3.06 14.23
N PHE A 265 -0.39 3.04 13.84
CA PHE A 265 -1.53 3.15 14.75
C PHE A 265 -2.66 2.16 14.42
N ASP A 266 -2.28 0.89 14.24
CA ASP A 266 -3.18 -0.15 13.73
C ASP A 266 -4.25 -0.64 14.72
N HIS A 267 -4.21 -0.26 16.00
CA HIS A 267 -5.21 -0.67 16.99
C HIS A 267 -5.44 0.42 18.04
N ILE A 268 -6.72 0.68 18.37
CA ILE A 268 -7.11 1.68 19.37
C ILE A 268 -6.46 1.47 20.75
N LYS A 269 -6.13 0.24 21.14
CA LYS A 269 -5.43 -0.07 22.41
C LYS A 269 -4.06 0.61 22.50
N LEU A 270 -3.46 0.99 21.36
CA LEU A 270 -2.21 1.72 21.30
C LEU A 270 -2.38 3.23 21.53
N LYS A 271 -3.60 3.76 21.72
CA LYS A 271 -3.91 5.19 21.81
C LYS A 271 -2.94 5.95 22.71
N ASN A 272 -2.77 5.51 23.95
CA ASN A 272 -1.94 6.24 24.93
C ASN A 272 -0.46 6.27 24.50
N ILE A 273 0.05 5.15 24.00
CA ILE A 273 1.43 5.06 23.48
C ILE A 273 1.58 5.96 22.25
N TYR A 274 0.63 5.90 21.31
CA TYR A 274 0.65 6.67 20.07
C TYR A 274 0.62 8.18 20.35
N VAL A 275 -0.31 8.65 21.18
CA VAL A 275 -0.44 10.07 21.57
C VAL A 275 0.85 10.57 22.24
N ASP A 276 1.44 9.79 23.15
CA ASP A 276 2.74 10.10 23.75
C ASP A 276 3.85 10.25 22.69
N LYS A 277 3.91 9.35 21.71
CA LYS A 277 4.92 9.40 20.63
C LYS A 277 4.72 10.59 19.70
N VAL A 278 3.48 10.95 19.39
CA VAL A 278 3.18 12.16 18.61
C VAL A 278 3.54 13.43 19.39
N ARG A 279 3.25 13.48 20.70
CA ARG A 279 3.67 14.59 21.57
C ARG A 279 5.19 14.73 21.60
N LEU A 280 5.93 13.63 21.69
CA LEU A 280 7.40 13.65 21.60
C LEU A 280 7.87 14.14 20.22
N ALA A 281 7.25 13.71 19.13
CA ALA A 281 7.56 14.23 17.80
C ALA A 281 7.38 15.76 17.72
N ALA A 282 6.27 16.27 18.26
CA ALA A 282 5.99 17.71 18.34
C ALA A 282 7.05 18.45 19.19
N LYS A 283 7.39 17.92 20.36
CA LYS A 283 8.42 18.45 21.27
C LYS A 283 9.77 18.61 20.56
N TYR A 284 10.16 17.65 19.72
CA TYR A 284 11.42 17.69 18.96
C TYR A 284 11.29 18.36 17.58
N GLY A 285 10.17 19.03 17.31
CA GLY A 285 9.98 19.84 16.09
C GLY A 285 9.83 19.00 14.82
N ILE A 286 9.38 17.76 14.92
CA ILE A 286 8.98 16.91 13.79
C ILE A 286 7.50 17.17 13.52
N ARG A 287 7.22 18.01 12.53
CA ARG A 287 5.86 18.56 12.29
C ARG A 287 5.03 17.81 11.27
N ASN A 288 5.68 17.11 10.33
CA ASN A 288 5.01 16.32 9.30
C ASN A 288 5.05 14.84 9.67
N LEU A 289 3.88 14.25 9.87
CA LEU A 289 3.76 12.86 10.28
C LEU A 289 2.75 12.13 9.40
N SER A 290 2.79 10.81 9.44
CA SER A 290 1.69 10.01 8.95
C SER A 290 1.53 8.74 9.77
N ASN A 291 0.45 8.02 9.51
CA ASN A 291 0.24 6.70 10.08
C ASN A 291 -0.43 5.78 9.06
N TYR A 292 -0.16 4.49 9.19
CA TYR A 292 -1.02 3.46 8.63
C TYR A 292 -2.07 3.10 9.70
N ILE A 293 -3.32 2.97 9.27
CA ILE A 293 -4.45 2.58 10.12
C ILE A 293 -5.13 1.39 9.47
N LEU A 294 -4.83 0.19 9.97
CA LEU A 294 -5.55 -1.01 9.58
C LEU A 294 -7.02 -0.95 10.05
N TYR A 295 -7.95 -1.24 9.15
CA TYR A 295 -9.36 -1.46 9.49
C TYR A 295 -9.87 -2.77 8.87
N ASN A 296 -11.05 -3.25 9.27
CA ASN A 296 -11.61 -4.53 8.81
C ASN A 296 -10.84 -5.77 9.35
N TYR A 297 -10.10 -5.64 10.46
CA TYR A 297 -9.36 -6.77 11.05
C TYR A 297 -10.00 -7.29 12.33
N GLU A 298 -9.70 -6.71 13.48
CA GLU A 298 -10.33 -7.02 14.78
C GLU A 298 -11.12 -5.80 15.31
N ASP A 299 -11.07 -4.69 14.58
CA ASP A 299 -11.63 -3.40 14.95
C ASP A 299 -13.10 -3.24 14.53
N THR A 300 -13.76 -2.25 15.11
CA THR A 300 -15.10 -1.79 14.70
C THR A 300 -15.02 -0.51 13.84
N PRO A 301 -16.12 -0.09 13.20
CA PRO A 301 -16.20 1.24 12.59
C PRO A 301 -15.86 2.36 13.59
N ASP A 302 -16.35 2.28 14.83
CA ASP A 302 -16.06 3.26 15.89
C ASP A 302 -14.55 3.33 16.20
N ASP A 303 -13.86 2.20 16.25
CA ASP A 303 -12.40 2.16 16.44
C ASP A 303 -11.65 2.84 15.30
N LEU A 304 -12.10 2.67 14.05
CA LEU A 304 -11.53 3.38 12.90
C LEU A 304 -11.76 4.89 13.05
N TRP A 305 -13.00 5.31 13.28
CA TRP A 305 -13.35 6.72 13.43
C TRP A 305 -12.56 7.38 14.56
N GLN A 306 -12.49 6.73 15.72
CA GLN A 306 -11.77 7.25 16.89
C GLN A 306 -10.28 7.42 16.59
N ARG A 307 -9.63 6.46 15.91
CA ARG A 307 -8.22 6.58 15.52
C ARG A 307 -7.99 7.73 14.54
N LEU A 308 -8.91 7.96 13.60
CA LEU A 308 -8.81 9.10 12.68
C LEU A 308 -9.00 10.42 13.42
N LYS A 309 -10.03 10.52 14.27
CA LYS A 309 -10.34 11.70 15.10
C LYS A 309 -9.16 12.09 15.99
N ILE A 310 -8.50 11.13 16.63
CA ILE A 310 -7.30 11.38 17.45
C ILE A 310 -6.22 12.12 16.64
N ASN A 311 -6.02 11.78 15.37
CA ASN A 311 -5.01 12.47 14.55
C ASN A 311 -5.40 13.91 14.22
N ILE A 312 -6.69 14.18 14.01
CA ILE A 312 -7.22 15.53 13.81
C ILE A 312 -7.01 16.38 15.06
N ASP A 313 -7.31 15.81 16.24
CA ASP A 313 -7.14 16.50 17.52
C ASP A 313 -5.67 16.82 17.78
N LEU A 314 -4.77 15.87 17.53
CA LEU A 314 -3.33 16.07 17.65
C LEU A 314 -2.79 17.11 16.66
N ASN A 315 -3.35 17.21 15.46
CA ASN A 315 -3.01 18.27 14.51
C ASN A 315 -3.37 19.65 15.05
N GLN A 316 -4.57 19.80 15.62
CA GLN A 316 -5.05 21.05 16.19
C GLN A 316 -4.27 21.43 17.46
N GLU A 317 -4.09 20.48 18.38
CA GLU A 317 -3.43 20.69 19.68
C GLU A 317 -1.96 21.09 19.51
N PHE A 318 -1.22 20.44 18.61
CA PHE A 318 0.23 20.62 18.47
C PHE A 318 0.66 21.37 17.20
N GLY A 319 -0.28 21.83 16.37
CA GLY A 319 0.02 22.46 15.07
C GLY A 319 0.80 21.52 14.14
N LEU A 320 0.37 20.26 14.06
CA LEU A 320 1.02 19.20 13.26
C LEU A 320 0.32 19.02 11.91
N LYS A 321 1.00 18.28 11.02
CA LYS A 321 0.48 17.81 9.74
C LYS A 321 0.55 16.29 9.70
N ILE A 322 -0.32 15.64 10.49
CA ILE A 322 -0.54 14.20 10.48
C ILE A 322 -1.61 13.89 9.46
N TYR A 323 -1.27 13.12 8.44
CA TYR A 323 -2.25 12.54 7.52
C TYR A 323 -2.29 11.02 7.71
N SER A 324 -3.48 10.44 7.61
CA SER A 324 -3.68 9.01 7.89
C SER A 324 -3.89 8.22 6.60
N PHE A 325 -3.36 7.01 6.54
CA PHE A 325 -3.61 6.04 5.47
C PHE A 325 -4.45 4.87 6.01
N PRO A 326 -5.78 4.92 5.88
CA PRO A 326 -6.62 3.78 6.20
C PRO A 326 -6.35 2.64 5.21
N MET A 327 -5.99 1.48 5.73
CA MET A 327 -5.70 0.28 4.95
C MET A 327 -6.73 -0.79 5.28
N LYS A 328 -7.51 -1.20 4.28
CA LYS A 328 -8.43 -2.33 4.45
C LYS A 328 -7.59 -3.59 4.68
N TYR A 329 -7.85 -4.28 5.78
CA TYR A 329 -7.28 -5.59 6.03
C TYR A 329 -7.80 -6.59 4.99
N ILE A 330 -6.84 -7.32 4.42
CA ILE A 330 -7.05 -8.45 3.53
C ILE A 330 -6.19 -9.58 4.10
N PRO A 331 -6.76 -10.77 4.36
CA PRO A 331 -6.00 -11.91 4.84
C PRO A 331 -4.81 -12.20 3.93
N VAL A 332 -3.66 -12.53 4.53
CA VAL A 332 -2.37 -12.71 3.84
C VAL A 332 -2.45 -13.71 2.67
N TYR A 333 -3.35 -14.69 2.74
CA TYR A 333 -3.52 -15.73 1.72
C TYR A 333 -4.77 -15.55 0.84
N SER A 334 -5.46 -14.42 0.94
CA SER A 334 -6.63 -14.14 0.10
C SER A 334 -6.20 -13.87 -1.34
N LYS A 335 -6.94 -14.46 -2.28
CA LYS A 335 -6.73 -14.33 -3.74
C LYS A 335 -7.52 -13.18 -4.35
N ASP A 336 -8.28 -12.45 -3.55
CA ASP A 336 -9.06 -11.28 -3.95
C ASP A 336 -9.12 -10.24 -2.81
N ARG A 337 -9.87 -9.15 -3.02
CA ARG A 337 -10.02 -8.06 -2.04
C ARG A 337 -11.39 -8.05 -1.37
N LEU A 338 -12.16 -9.13 -1.49
CA LEU A 338 -13.58 -9.21 -1.10
C LEU A 338 -13.80 -9.50 0.38
N TYR A 339 -12.76 -9.89 1.12
CA TYR A 339 -12.85 -10.19 2.55
C TYR A 339 -13.50 -9.07 3.36
N VAL A 340 -14.39 -9.44 4.27
CA VAL A 340 -15.06 -8.56 5.23
C VAL A 340 -15.03 -9.28 6.58
N ASN A 341 -14.61 -8.60 7.65
CA ASN A 341 -14.59 -9.19 8.98
C ASN A 341 -15.92 -8.98 9.70
N GLU A 342 -16.85 -9.91 9.49
CA GLU A 342 -18.13 -9.96 10.19
C GLU A 342 -17.96 -10.45 11.65
N PRO A 343 -18.81 -10.02 12.61
CA PRO A 343 -19.97 -9.13 12.44
C PRO A 343 -19.62 -7.63 12.53
N ASN A 344 -18.39 -7.28 12.93
CA ASN A 344 -18.00 -5.88 13.16
C ASN A 344 -18.09 -5.02 11.89
N TRP A 345 -17.75 -5.61 10.75
CA TRP A 345 -17.84 -4.99 9.44
C TRP A 345 -18.84 -5.72 8.54
N ASN A 346 -19.40 -4.98 7.59
CA ASN A 346 -20.23 -5.53 6.53
C ASN A 346 -19.79 -4.93 5.18
N TRP A 347 -20.22 -5.54 4.08
CA TRP A 347 -19.82 -5.12 2.73
C TRP A 347 -20.19 -3.65 2.46
N HIS A 348 -21.39 -3.20 2.87
CA HIS A 348 -21.84 -1.83 2.66
C HIS A 348 -20.93 -0.82 3.35
N PHE A 349 -20.59 -1.02 4.62
CA PHE A 349 -19.70 -0.11 5.35
C PHE A 349 -18.28 -0.07 4.78
N ILE A 350 -17.73 -1.23 4.42
CA ILE A 350 -16.43 -1.30 3.74
C ILE A 350 -16.45 -0.53 2.43
N ARG A 351 -17.55 -0.65 1.68
CA ARG A 351 -17.75 0.06 0.43
C ARG A 351 -17.87 1.57 0.64
N SER A 352 -18.59 2.01 1.66
CA SER A 352 -18.72 3.42 2.04
C SER A 352 -17.37 4.06 2.36
N ILE A 353 -16.53 3.39 3.17
CA ILE A 353 -15.16 3.86 3.45
C ILE A 353 -14.34 3.97 2.16
N GLN A 354 -14.39 2.97 1.27
CA GLN A 354 -13.70 3.04 0.00
C GLN A 354 -14.16 4.23 -0.86
N ARG A 355 -15.46 4.55 -0.86
CA ARG A 355 -15.98 5.71 -1.61
C ARG A 355 -15.49 7.03 -1.04
N ILE A 356 -15.48 7.18 0.28
CA ILE A 356 -14.91 8.36 0.96
C ILE A 356 -13.42 8.51 0.59
N LEU A 357 -12.64 7.42 0.69
CA LEU A 357 -11.20 7.45 0.42
C LEU A 357 -10.86 7.64 -1.06
N ASN A 358 -11.72 7.25 -1.99
CA ASN A 358 -11.49 7.51 -3.42
C ASN A 358 -11.48 9.01 -3.73
N VAL A 359 -12.34 9.80 -3.06
CA VAL A 359 -12.38 11.27 -3.21
C VAL A 359 -11.06 11.89 -2.76
N THR A 360 -10.43 11.33 -1.73
CA THR A 360 -9.18 11.83 -1.16
C THR A 360 -7.93 11.13 -1.68
N LYS A 361 -8.05 10.27 -2.70
CA LYS A 361 -6.94 9.46 -3.24
C LYS A 361 -6.25 8.56 -2.18
N GLY A 362 -7.02 8.07 -1.21
CA GLY A 362 -6.61 7.04 -0.25
C GLY A 362 -6.06 7.56 1.08
N ILE A 363 -6.12 8.87 1.33
CA ILE A 363 -5.63 9.47 2.58
C ILE A 363 -6.71 10.25 3.32
N VAL A 364 -6.59 10.34 4.64
CA VAL A 364 -7.34 11.31 5.44
C VAL A 364 -6.42 12.48 5.72
N MET A 365 -6.76 13.63 5.16
CA MET A 365 -5.97 14.86 5.23
C MET A 365 -5.94 15.44 6.65
N PRO A 366 -4.94 16.28 6.99
CA PRO A 366 -4.81 16.83 8.35
C PRO A 366 -5.95 17.76 8.81
N GLY A 367 -6.71 18.34 7.87
CA GLY A 367 -7.71 19.38 8.16
C GLY A 367 -9.01 18.83 8.75
N SER A 368 -9.49 19.50 9.81
CA SER A 368 -10.69 19.09 10.56
C SER A 368 -12.00 19.28 9.80
N GLU A 369 -12.16 20.37 9.04
CA GLU A 369 -13.39 20.66 8.28
C GLU A 369 -13.72 19.51 7.32
N PHE A 370 -12.74 19.11 6.50
CA PHE A 370 -12.91 17.96 5.61
C PHE A 370 -13.17 16.67 6.38
N PHE A 371 -12.45 16.43 7.47
CA PHE A 371 -12.63 15.23 8.28
C PHE A 371 -14.05 15.09 8.81
N TYR A 372 -14.59 16.13 9.45
CA TYR A 372 -15.94 16.11 10.01
C TYR A 372 -17.01 15.96 8.93
N ARG A 373 -16.81 16.60 7.77
CA ARG A 373 -17.71 16.41 6.62
C ARG A 373 -17.71 14.98 6.08
N ALA A 374 -16.53 14.37 6.01
CA ALA A 374 -16.33 13.05 5.39
C ALA A 374 -16.60 11.87 6.34
N PHE A 375 -16.32 12.03 7.65
CA PHE A 375 -16.36 10.98 8.64
C PHE A 375 -17.28 11.30 9.83
N GLY A 376 -17.84 12.50 9.95
CA GLY A 376 -18.74 12.88 11.03
C GLY A 376 -18.05 13.43 12.26
N GLU A 377 -18.76 14.26 13.03
CA GLU A 377 -18.31 14.85 14.29
C GLU A 377 -18.40 13.89 15.48
N SER A 378 -19.21 12.82 15.34
CA SER A 378 -19.39 11.78 16.34
C SER A 378 -19.44 10.38 15.70
N SER A 379 -19.29 9.34 16.51
CA SER A 379 -19.52 7.94 16.07
C SER A 379 -20.91 7.74 15.48
N GLU A 380 -21.94 8.37 16.04
CA GLU A 380 -23.30 8.26 15.56
C GLU A 380 -23.45 8.85 14.14
N GLU A 381 -22.87 10.03 13.92
CA GLU A 381 -22.86 10.64 12.60
C GLU A 381 -22.02 9.82 11.61
N PHE A 382 -20.88 9.29 12.06
CA PHE A 382 -20.07 8.40 11.23
C PHE A 382 -20.87 7.18 10.78
N HIS A 383 -21.61 6.55 11.69
CA HIS A 383 -22.50 5.45 11.37
C HIS A 383 -23.60 5.85 10.38
N ARG A 384 -24.20 7.04 10.51
CA ARG A 384 -25.12 7.57 9.49
C ARG A 384 -24.44 7.69 8.12
N ILE A 385 -23.24 8.25 8.07
CA ILE A 385 -22.46 8.40 6.83
C ILE A 385 -22.16 7.03 6.22
N LEU A 386 -21.81 6.02 7.01
CA LEU A 386 -21.58 4.67 6.51
C LEU A 386 -22.82 4.04 5.86
N HIS A 387 -24.02 4.44 6.27
CA HIS A 387 -25.27 4.00 5.63
C HIS A 387 -25.57 4.73 4.33
N MET A 388 -24.90 5.86 4.02
CA MET A 388 -25.25 6.65 2.85
C MET A 388 -25.07 5.89 1.52
N PRO A 389 -25.87 6.24 0.50
CA PRO A 389 -25.66 5.77 -0.86
C PRO A 389 -24.33 6.26 -1.43
N GLU A 390 -23.71 5.45 -2.31
CA GLU A 390 -22.44 5.79 -2.94
C GLU A 390 -22.49 7.12 -3.71
N GLY A 391 -23.62 7.41 -4.39
CA GLY A 391 -23.81 8.64 -5.16
C GLY A 391 -23.74 9.89 -4.28
N ILE A 392 -24.33 9.84 -3.09
CA ILE A 392 -24.26 10.94 -2.12
C ILE A 392 -22.84 11.02 -1.57
N LEU A 393 -22.26 9.92 -1.09
CA LEU A 393 -20.90 9.89 -0.53
C LEU A 393 -19.84 10.52 -1.45
N MET A 394 -19.93 10.24 -2.75
CA MET A 394 -18.97 10.73 -3.74
C MET A 394 -19.19 12.18 -4.17
N THR A 395 -20.34 12.78 -3.87
CA THR A 395 -20.70 14.16 -4.28
C THR A 395 -20.84 15.13 -3.10
N ARG A 396 -20.55 14.70 -1.87
CA ARG A 396 -20.52 15.55 -0.68
C ARG A 396 -19.56 16.73 -0.87
N GLY A 397 -20.11 17.93 -1.01
CA GLY A 397 -19.38 19.20 -0.99
C GLY A 397 -19.09 19.68 0.43
N ARG A 398 -18.68 20.94 0.61
CA ARG A 398 -18.51 21.54 1.96
C ARG A 398 -19.82 21.55 2.74
N GLU A 399 -20.88 22.03 2.09
CA GLU A 399 -22.24 22.03 2.66
C GLU A 399 -23.06 20.80 2.21
N PRO A 400 -24.07 20.39 2.98
CA PRO A 400 -25.05 19.38 2.57
C PRO A 400 -25.92 19.86 1.39
N GLY A 401 -26.02 19.04 0.34
CA GLY A 401 -26.94 19.30 -0.78
C GLY A 401 -28.37 18.84 -0.47
N THR A 402 -29.34 19.24 -1.30
CA THR A 402 -30.77 18.89 -1.13
C THR A 402 -31.01 17.38 -1.05
N GLU A 403 -30.39 16.61 -1.96
CA GLU A 403 -30.55 15.14 -1.99
C GLU A 403 -30.04 14.47 -0.71
N GLU A 404 -28.92 14.97 -0.17
CA GLU A 404 -28.35 14.52 1.10
C GLU A 404 -29.30 14.84 2.27
N LEU A 405 -29.76 16.08 2.38
CA LEU A 405 -30.67 16.50 3.45
C LEU A 405 -31.97 15.70 3.45
N GLU A 406 -32.53 15.45 2.27
CA GLU A 406 -33.71 14.60 2.13
C GLU A 406 -33.45 13.15 2.55
N TRP A 407 -32.31 12.58 2.14
CA TRP A 407 -31.93 11.22 2.53
C TRP A 407 -31.74 11.14 4.04
N VAL A 408 -31.02 12.09 4.65
CA VAL A 408 -30.79 12.14 6.10
C VAL A 408 -32.11 12.18 6.85
N ARG A 409 -33.03 13.09 6.47
CA ARG A 409 -34.36 13.18 7.09
C ARG A 409 -35.13 11.86 7.02
N LYS A 410 -35.09 11.17 5.87
CA LYS A 410 -35.77 9.88 5.70
C LYS A 410 -35.10 8.78 6.52
N PHE A 411 -33.76 8.72 6.52
CA PHE A 411 -32.99 7.73 7.27
C PHE A 411 -33.18 7.89 8.79
N GLU A 412 -33.20 9.12 9.31
CA GLU A 412 -33.40 9.34 10.75
C GLU A 412 -34.82 9.07 11.22
N SER A 413 -35.79 9.04 10.30
CA SER A 413 -37.16 8.59 10.62
C SER A 413 -37.30 7.07 10.79
N PHE A 414 -36.23 6.30 10.51
CA PHE A 414 -36.25 4.83 10.63
C PHE A 414 -35.98 4.40 12.06
N THR A 415 -36.72 3.39 12.50
CA THR A 415 -36.41 2.64 13.72
C THR A 415 -35.10 1.84 13.57
N ALA A 416 -34.53 1.38 14.68
CA ALA A 416 -33.33 0.53 14.65
C ALA A 416 -33.53 -0.74 13.78
N ASN A 417 -34.73 -1.34 13.84
CA ASN A 417 -35.07 -2.52 13.04
C ASN A 417 -35.13 -2.20 11.54
N GLU A 418 -35.69 -1.05 11.15
CA GLU A 418 -35.73 -0.63 9.74
C GLU A 418 -34.32 -0.27 9.22
N LYS A 419 -33.46 0.34 10.05
CA LYS A 419 -32.04 0.58 9.71
C LYS A 419 -31.29 -0.76 9.52
N ALA A 420 -31.55 -1.75 10.37
CA ALA A 420 -30.99 -3.10 10.23
C ALA A 420 -31.52 -3.83 8.97
N GLU A 421 -32.82 -3.73 8.66
CA GLU A 421 -33.42 -4.31 7.45
C GLU A 421 -32.83 -3.67 6.18
N LEU A 422 -32.67 -2.34 6.16
CA LEU A 422 -31.98 -1.62 5.09
C LEU A 422 -30.58 -2.20 4.85
N LEU A 423 -29.79 -2.31 5.92
CA LEU A 423 -28.43 -2.80 5.84
C LEU A 423 -28.37 -4.27 5.36
N ALA A 424 -29.30 -5.11 5.81
CA ALA A 424 -29.43 -6.49 5.34
C ALA A 424 -29.71 -6.57 3.84
N VAL A 425 -30.65 -5.75 3.33
CA VAL A 425 -30.96 -5.68 1.89
C VAL A 425 -29.74 -5.26 1.09
N LEU A 426 -29.01 -4.23 1.51
CA LEU A 426 -27.84 -3.72 0.81
C LEU A 426 -26.69 -4.74 0.76
N ASN A 427 -26.43 -5.44 1.87
CA ASN A 427 -25.35 -6.43 1.94
C ASN A 427 -25.62 -7.69 1.10
N GLN A 428 -26.89 -8.09 0.97
CA GLN A 428 -27.31 -9.25 0.17
C GLN A 428 -27.41 -8.92 -1.34
N ASN A 429 -27.60 -7.66 -1.71
CA ASN A 429 -27.92 -7.26 -3.08
C ASN A 429 -26.88 -6.27 -3.65
N ARG A 430 -25.65 -6.76 -3.85
CA ARG A 430 -24.46 -5.96 -4.21
C ARG A 430 -24.41 -5.50 -5.67
N THR A 431 -25.35 -5.94 -6.52
CA THR A 431 -25.43 -5.55 -7.94
C THR A 431 -26.69 -4.74 -8.22
N ARG A 432 -26.66 -3.86 -9.23
CA ARG A 432 -27.82 -3.05 -9.66
C ARG A 432 -29.05 -3.95 -9.93
N ALA A 433 -28.85 -5.06 -10.62
CA ALA A 433 -29.93 -5.99 -10.96
C ALA A 433 -30.54 -6.66 -9.72
N ALA A 434 -29.69 -7.15 -8.79
CA ALA A 434 -30.16 -7.77 -7.55
C ALA A 434 -30.92 -6.74 -6.68
N LEU A 435 -30.37 -5.53 -6.54
CA LEU A 435 -30.99 -4.48 -5.74
C LEU A 435 -32.34 -4.02 -6.31
N LYS A 436 -32.45 -3.84 -7.64
CA LYS A 436 -33.75 -3.56 -8.30
C LYS A 436 -34.80 -4.63 -7.96
N LYS A 437 -34.41 -5.91 -8.02
CA LYS A 437 -35.30 -7.03 -7.70
C LYS A 437 -35.70 -7.04 -6.22
N ALA A 438 -34.77 -6.74 -5.31
CA ALA A 438 -35.05 -6.65 -3.89
C ALA A 438 -36.04 -5.52 -3.58
N ILE A 439 -35.81 -4.32 -4.13
CA ILE A 439 -36.69 -3.15 -3.98
C ILE A 439 -38.12 -3.45 -4.45
N ALA A 440 -38.29 -4.15 -5.56
CA ALA A 440 -39.61 -4.51 -6.08
C ALA A 440 -40.39 -5.40 -5.08
N LYS A 441 -39.67 -6.27 -4.34
CA LYS A 441 -40.24 -7.18 -3.34
C LYS A 441 -40.43 -6.57 -1.96
N THR A 442 -39.78 -5.44 -1.66
CA THR A 442 -39.90 -4.77 -0.35
C THR A 442 -41.33 -4.27 -0.13
N LYS A 443 -41.99 -4.77 0.93
CA LYS A 443 -43.35 -4.37 1.31
C LYS A 443 -43.39 -3.08 2.13
N ASN A 444 -42.39 -2.83 2.99
CA ASN A 444 -42.30 -1.60 3.77
C ASN A 444 -42.09 -0.40 2.85
N SER A 445 -43.09 0.48 2.77
CA SER A 445 -43.09 1.64 1.87
C SER A 445 -42.06 2.72 2.24
N LYS A 446 -41.69 2.85 3.52
CA LYS A 446 -40.60 3.73 3.97
C LYS A 446 -39.27 3.19 3.46
N LEU A 447 -38.98 1.92 3.74
CA LEU A 447 -37.76 1.25 3.30
C LEU A 447 -37.61 1.26 1.77
N LYS A 448 -38.69 0.90 1.05
CA LYS A 448 -38.71 0.90 -0.42
C LYS A 448 -38.36 2.26 -1.02
N ARG A 449 -38.87 3.37 -0.43
CA ARG A 449 -38.56 4.74 -0.87
C ARG A 449 -37.10 5.11 -0.62
N LEU A 450 -36.54 4.71 0.52
CA LEU A 450 -35.14 5.00 0.83
C LEU A 450 -34.18 4.18 -0.04
N LEU A 451 -34.50 2.92 -0.33
CA LEU A 451 -33.68 2.06 -1.18
C LEU A 451 -33.51 2.60 -2.61
N GLN A 452 -34.42 3.44 -3.10
CA GLN A 452 -34.29 4.06 -4.43
C GLN A 452 -33.01 4.89 -4.58
N TYR A 453 -32.52 5.52 -3.50
CA TYR A 453 -31.28 6.30 -3.51
C TYR A 453 -30.03 5.45 -3.76
N TYR A 454 -30.11 4.12 -3.57
CA TYR A 454 -28.98 3.20 -3.70
C TYR A 454 -28.88 2.55 -5.08
N LEU A 455 -29.83 2.82 -5.98
CA LEU A 455 -29.70 2.42 -7.36
C LEU A 455 -28.60 3.27 -8.01
N PRO A 456 -27.53 2.65 -8.55
CA PRO A 456 -26.40 3.39 -9.09
C PRO A 456 -26.83 4.37 -10.19
N PHE A 457 -26.34 5.59 -10.06
CA PHE A 457 -26.44 6.67 -11.06
C PHE A 457 -25.79 6.22 -12.39
N ASP A 458 -26.43 6.54 -13.52
CA ASP A 458 -25.75 6.46 -14.82
C ASP A 458 -24.76 7.63 -14.91
N TRP A 459 -23.47 7.33 -14.70
CA TRP A 459 -22.41 8.34 -14.59
C TRP A 459 -22.13 9.07 -15.92
N GLU A 460 -22.50 8.46 -17.06
CA GLU A 460 -22.32 9.03 -18.41
C GLU A 460 -23.09 10.35 -18.59
N THR A 461 -24.18 10.57 -17.87
CA THR A 461 -25.05 11.74 -18.08
C THR A 461 -24.61 12.99 -17.32
N LYS A 462 -23.80 12.86 -16.25
CA LYS A 462 -23.33 14.01 -15.42
C LYS A 462 -21.85 14.36 -15.60
N SER A 463 -21.00 13.44 -16.08
CA SER A 463 -19.58 13.75 -16.33
C SER A 463 -19.40 14.84 -17.39
N LEU A 464 -20.28 14.89 -18.39
CA LEU A 464 -20.33 15.96 -19.39
C LEU A 464 -20.70 17.35 -18.82
N ALA A 465 -21.36 17.41 -17.66
CA ALA A 465 -21.75 18.67 -17.01
C ALA A 465 -20.69 19.18 -16.00
N LEU A 466 -19.95 18.28 -15.35
CA LEU A 466 -18.97 18.63 -14.31
C LEU A 466 -17.57 18.99 -14.86
N PHE A 467 -17.30 18.74 -16.14
CA PHE A 467 -16.11 19.25 -16.84
C PHE A 467 -16.37 20.55 -17.63
N ARG A 468 -17.55 21.17 -17.46
CA ARG A 468 -17.95 22.43 -18.10
C ARG A 468 -18.39 23.52 -17.12
N ALA A 469 -18.02 23.42 -15.84
CA ALA A 469 -18.26 24.46 -14.83
C ALA A 469 -16.97 24.84 -14.12
#